data_AF-A0A183IEF5-F1
#
_entry.id   AF-A0A183IEF5-F1
#
_cell.length_a   1.000
_cell.length_b   1.000
_cell.length_c   1.000
_cell.angle_alpha   90.00
_cell.angle_beta   90.00
_cell.angle_gamma   90.00
#
_symmetry.space_group_name_H-M   'P 1'
#
loop_
_entity.id
_entity.type
_entity.pdbx_description
1 polymer ?
#
loop_
_entity_poly.entity_id
_entity_poly.type
_entity_poly.pdbx_seq_one_letter_code
_entity_poly.pdbx_strand_id
1 'polypeptide(L)'
;MHGSGTYIDPLGSHCRNIQDYQIPEDAKVVSSYSYPQRTRMHLMRACVAFYIVGLGFLFICLFTGISGCWRRSAMLILVTGILLLFSTLFLAGSIAVWHGVDYLQKEVIGIDASFESIRKLINDNTMIGYGWSYMISWIGIGFILISSILMLAAYRAIREEERDEYDKKRMPYIMPNYYDKTAMMPYTYANYGYPYPTYGYSGAYGPPGNSYYGYLTYAR
;
A
#
# COMPACT_ATOMS: atom_id res chain seq x y z
N MET A 1 7.83 19.38 49.33
CA MET A 1 8.34 18.03 49.09
C MET A 1 8.42 17.81 47.58
N HIS A 2 9.60 17.81 46.98
CA HIS A 2 9.72 17.47 45.55
C HIS A 2 9.69 15.94 45.40
N GLY A 3 8.59 15.42 44.84
CA GLY A 3 8.53 14.02 44.40
C GLY A 3 9.55 13.78 43.29
N SER A 4 10.21 12.62 43.32
CA SER A 4 11.34 12.30 42.45
C SER A 4 11.00 12.35 40.95
N GLY A 5 11.63 13.28 40.23
CA GLY A 5 11.70 13.28 38.77
C GLY A 5 10.55 13.94 38.00
N THR A 6 9.70 14.73 38.64
CA THR A 6 8.72 15.58 37.93
C THR A 6 9.33 16.92 37.51
N TYR A 7 8.94 17.41 36.33
CA TYR A 7 9.21 18.77 35.86
C TYR A 7 7.88 19.50 35.58
N ILE A 8 7.93 20.83 35.54
CA ILE A 8 6.76 21.66 35.22
C ILE A 8 6.92 22.11 33.77
N ASP A 9 5.88 21.94 32.95
CA ASP A 9 5.86 22.45 31.58
C ASP A 9 5.53 23.96 31.55
N PRO A 10 5.71 24.66 30.42
CA PRO A 10 5.41 26.10 30.32
C PRO A 10 3.93 26.45 30.57
N LEU A 11 3.03 25.46 30.61
CA LEU A 11 1.60 25.61 30.86
C LEU A 11 1.23 25.33 32.33
N GLY A 12 2.21 25.04 33.20
CA GLY A 12 2.02 24.80 34.63
C GLY A 12 1.66 23.36 35.01
N SER A 13 1.67 22.43 34.06
CA SER A 13 1.38 21.01 34.27
C SER A 13 2.58 20.27 34.83
N HIS A 14 2.34 19.38 35.80
CA HIS A 14 3.37 18.48 36.33
C HIS A 14 3.56 17.27 35.41
N CYS A 15 4.65 17.26 34.66
CA CYS A 15 5.05 16.14 33.81
C CYS A 15 6.07 15.25 34.52
N ARG A 16 6.07 13.94 34.22
CA ARG A 16 7.14 13.01 34.60
C ARG A 16 7.58 12.25 33.37
N ASN A 17 8.89 12.25 33.07
CA ASN A 17 9.41 11.37 32.03
C ASN A 17 9.32 9.91 32.53
N ILE A 18 8.99 8.98 31.63
CA ILE A 18 8.92 7.54 31.94
C ILE A 18 10.36 7.02 32.04
N GLN A 19 10.94 7.14 33.24
CA GLN A 19 12.34 6.83 33.52
C GLN A 19 12.70 5.39 33.11
N ASP A 20 11.78 4.44 33.24
CA ASP A 20 11.92 3.03 32.86
C ASP A 20 12.27 2.79 31.37
N TYR A 21 11.96 3.72 30.46
CA TYR A 21 12.13 3.50 29.01
C TYR A 21 13.60 3.60 28.57
N GLN A 22 14.32 4.59 29.11
CA GLN A 22 15.69 4.95 28.69
C GLN A 22 16.79 4.32 29.55
N ILE A 23 16.45 3.46 30.53
CA ILE A 23 17.48 2.86 31.39
C ILE A 23 18.37 1.92 30.55
N PRO A 24 19.70 2.10 30.52
CA PRO A 24 20.59 1.15 29.86
C PRO A 24 20.52 -0.20 30.57
N GLU A 25 20.66 -1.28 29.81
CA GLU A 25 20.50 -2.66 30.32
C GLU A 25 21.56 -3.00 31.38
N ASP A 26 22.71 -2.32 31.32
CA ASP A 26 23.85 -2.41 32.24
C ASP A 26 23.62 -1.69 33.58
N ALA A 27 22.51 -0.93 33.73
CA ALA A 27 22.21 -0.24 34.97
C ALA A 27 21.96 -1.24 36.10
N LYS A 28 22.55 -0.99 37.28
CA LYS A 28 22.35 -1.83 38.48
C LYS A 28 20.87 -2.10 38.78
N VAL A 29 20.00 -1.12 38.54
CA VAL A 29 18.54 -1.21 38.69
C VAL A 29 17.89 -2.25 37.76
N VAL A 30 18.35 -2.39 36.51
CA VAL A 30 17.82 -3.37 35.55
C VAL A 30 18.26 -4.80 35.88
N SER A 31 19.45 -4.95 36.47
CA SER A 31 19.94 -6.26 36.92
C SER A 31 19.01 -6.89 37.97
N SER A 32 18.45 -6.07 38.88
CA SER A 32 17.49 -6.48 39.92
C SER A 32 16.05 -6.72 39.45
N TYR A 33 15.70 -6.45 38.19
CA TYR A 33 14.33 -6.64 37.71
C TYR A 33 13.94 -8.12 37.55
N SER A 34 12.66 -8.42 37.75
CA SER A 34 12.08 -9.73 37.45
C SER A 34 11.96 -9.96 35.94
N TYR A 35 11.81 -11.22 35.53
CA TYR A 35 11.61 -11.58 34.12
C TYR A 35 10.49 -10.77 33.42
N PRO A 36 9.25 -10.68 33.94
CA PRO A 36 8.19 -9.91 33.28
C PRO A 36 8.48 -8.39 33.23
N GLN A 37 9.19 -7.83 34.21
CA GLN A 37 9.61 -6.43 34.20
C GLN A 37 10.59 -6.15 33.04
N ARG A 38 11.57 -7.05 32.81
CA ARG A 38 12.48 -6.96 31.66
C ARG A 38 11.74 -7.10 30.33
N THR A 39 10.87 -8.10 30.20
CA THR A 39 10.04 -8.31 29.00
C THR A 39 9.19 -7.07 28.67
N ARG A 40 8.58 -6.42 29.68
CA ARG A 40 7.83 -5.17 29.51
C ARG A 40 8.68 -4.06 28.85
N MET A 41 9.93 -3.87 29.27
CA MET A 41 10.81 -2.83 28.71
C MET A 41 11.16 -3.10 27.23
N HIS A 42 11.52 -4.34 26.88
CA HIS A 42 11.83 -4.67 25.49
C HIS A 42 10.59 -4.52 24.58
N LEU A 43 9.39 -4.88 25.07
CA LEU A 43 8.13 -4.65 24.36
C LEU A 43 7.84 -3.15 24.17
N MET A 44 8.07 -2.28 25.16
CA MET A 44 7.95 -0.83 24.98
C MET A 44 8.87 -0.30 23.87
N ARG A 45 10.13 -0.77 23.82
CA ARG A 45 11.09 -0.39 22.77
C ARG A 45 10.65 -0.90 21.40
N ALA A 46 10.18 -2.15 21.32
CA ALA A 46 9.66 -2.75 20.09
C ALA A 46 8.41 -2.02 19.57
N CYS A 47 7.50 -1.60 20.45
CA CYS A 47 6.32 -0.80 20.11
C CYS A 47 6.71 0.48 19.34
N VAL A 48 7.67 1.24 19.87
CA VAL A 48 8.16 2.48 19.25
C VAL A 48 8.91 2.19 17.94
N ALA A 49 9.72 1.13 17.90
CA ALA A 49 10.43 0.74 16.67
C ALA A 49 9.46 0.38 15.53
N PHE A 50 8.43 -0.43 15.79
CA PHE A 50 7.41 -0.76 14.79
C PHE A 50 6.62 0.47 14.33
N TYR A 51 6.33 1.41 15.22
CA TYR A 51 5.67 2.66 14.85
C TYR A 51 6.51 3.51 13.89
N ILE A 52 7.81 3.69 14.19
CA ILE A 52 8.74 4.44 13.33
C ILE A 52 8.89 3.77 11.95
N VAL A 53 9.03 2.44 11.92
CA VAL A 53 9.10 1.67 10.66
C VAL A 53 7.81 1.79 9.85
N GLY A 54 6.64 1.71 10.50
CA GLY A 54 5.34 1.90 9.87
C GLY A 54 5.18 3.30 9.25
N LEU A 55 5.60 4.35 9.96
CA LEU A 55 5.62 5.73 9.44
C LEU A 55 6.61 5.91 8.28
N GLY A 56 7.78 5.25 8.33
CA GLY A 56 8.74 5.25 7.22
C GLY A 56 8.13 4.69 5.93
N PHE A 57 7.38 3.59 6.04
CA PHE A 57 6.65 3.03 4.90
C PHE A 57 5.51 3.94 4.42
N LEU A 58 4.77 4.64 5.31
CA LEU A 58 3.79 5.65 4.87
C LEU A 58 4.45 6.78 4.08
N PHE A 59 5.59 7.30 4.58
CA PHE A 59 6.31 8.39 3.93
C PHE A 59 6.73 8.00 2.51
N ILE A 60 7.36 6.84 2.34
CA ILE A 60 7.72 6.30 1.01
C ILE A 60 6.45 6.12 0.15
N CYS A 61 5.37 5.60 0.74
CA CYS A 61 4.12 5.38 0.02
C CYS A 61 3.48 6.67 -0.50
N LEU A 62 3.60 7.81 0.21
CA LEU A 62 3.10 9.10 -0.27
C LEU A 62 3.77 9.51 -1.58
N PHE A 63 5.10 9.44 -1.67
CA PHE A 63 5.82 9.79 -2.90
C PHE A 63 5.55 8.81 -4.04
N THR A 64 5.55 7.49 -3.76
CA THR A 64 5.23 6.50 -4.79
C THR A 64 3.76 6.57 -5.23
N GLY A 65 2.85 6.98 -4.34
CA GLY A 65 1.42 7.18 -4.61
C GLY A 65 1.18 8.35 -5.54
N ILE A 66 1.71 9.52 -5.20
CA ILE A 66 1.66 10.73 -6.04
C ILE A 66 2.28 10.42 -7.42
N SER A 67 3.46 9.77 -7.44
CA SER A 67 4.15 9.42 -8.69
C SER A 67 3.39 8.40 -9.54
N GLY A 68 2.76 7.40 -8.91
CA GLY A 68 1.96 6.36 -9.56
C GLY A 68 0.69 6.90 -10.19
N CYS A 69 -0.03 7.77 -9.47
CA CYS A 69 -1.20 8.49 -9.99
C CYS A 69 -0.80 9.45 -11.13
N TRP A 70 0.25 10.26 -10.95
CA TRP A 70 0.70 11.24 -11.96
C TRP A 70 1.11 10.58 -13.28
N ARG A 71 1.83 9.45 -13.21
CA ARG A 71 2.28 8.71 -14.42
C ARG A 71 1.29 7.64 -14.89
N ARG A 72 0.10 7.51 -14.27
CA ARG A 72 -0.91 6.46 -14.51
C ARG A 72 -0.30 5.06 -14.64
N SER A 73 0.71 4.74 -13.82
CA SER A 73 1.47 3.49 -13.96
C SER A 73 0.88 2.39 -13.08
N ALA A 74 0.33 1.34 -13.70
CA ALA A 74 -0.24 0.19 -13.00
C ALA A 74 0.74 -0.46 -12.00
N MET A 75 2.01 -0.57 -12.37
CA MET A 75 3.05 -1.16 -11.50
C MET A 75 3.30 -0.32 -10.24
N LEU A 76 3.35 1.01 -10.35
CA LEU A 76 3.52 1.88 -9.19
C LEU A 76 2.30 1.84 -8.25
N ILE A 77 1.09 1.73 -8.80
CA ILE A 77 -0.17 1.63 -8.03
C ILE A 77 -0.27 0.28 -7.28
N LEU A 78 0.24 -0.81 -7.85
CA LEU A 78 0.39 -2.07 -7.11
C LEU A 78 1.40 -1.94 -5.97
N VAL A 79 2.56 -1.32 -6.22
CA VAL A 79 3.61 -1.15 -5.22
C VAL A 79 3.12 -0.30 -4.04
N THR A 80 2.37 0.77 -4.30
CA THR A 80 1.78 1.59 -3.23
C THR A 80 0.73 0.83 -2.43
N GLY A 81 -0.16 0.09 -3.08
CA GLY A 81 -1.14 -0.77 -2.41
C GLY A 81 -0.49 -1.75 -1.44
N ILE A 82 0.60 -2.40 -1.86
CA ILE A 82 1.37 -3.35 -1.03
C ILE A 82 2.14 -2.64 0.10
N LEU A 83 2.76 -1.48 -0.16
CA LEU A 83 3.44 -0.69 0.88
C LEU A 83 2.48 -0.18 1.96
N LEU A 84 1.24 0.16 1.61
CA LEU A 84 0.17 0.47 2.58
C LEU A 84 -0.22 -0.74 3.43
N LEU A 85 -0.23 -1.96 2.88
CA LEU A 85 -0.45 -3.18 3.68
C LEU A 85 0.69 -3.41 4.68
N PHE A 86 1.95 -3.32 4.24
CA PHE A 86 3.08 -3.44 5.17
C PHE A 86 3.06 -2.36 6.25
N SER A 87 2.76 -1.12 5.88
CA SER A 87 2.63 -0.03 6.86
C SER A 87 1.51 -0.27 7.87
N THR A 88 0.30 -0.68 7.43
CA THR A 88 -0.80 -0.98 8.37
C THR A 88 -0.47 -2.16 9.28
N LEU A 89 0.22 -3.20 8.78
CA LEU A 89 0.69 -4.31 9.61
C LEU A 89 1.68 -3.85 10.70
N PHE A 90 2.63 -2.97 10.38
CA PHE A 90 3.58 -2.44 11.38
C PHE A 90 2.92 -1.48 12.38
N LEU A 91 1.99 -0.63 11.93
CA LEU A 91 1.24 0.28 12.81
C LEU A 91 0.26 -0.47 13.74
N ALA A 92 -0.48 -1.45 13.21
CA ALA A 92 -1.33 -2.32 14.02
C ALA A 92 -0.51 -3.22 14.95
N GLY A 93 0.64 -3.73 14.48
CA GLY A 93 1.61 -4.47 15.30
C GLY A 93 2.16 -3.65 16.46
N SER A 94 2.45 -2.35 16.25
CA SER A 94 2.83 -1.43 17.32
C SER A 94 1.75 -1.33 18.41
N ILE A 95 0.48 -1.13 18.03
CA ILE A 95 -0.65 -1.08 18.98
C ILE A 95 -0.86 -2.44 19.68
N ALA A 96 -0.71 -3.56 18.98
CA ALA A 96 -0.81 -4.89 19.58
C ALA A 96 0.30 -5.13 20.63
N VAL A 97 1.54 -4.73 20.34
CA VAL A 97 2.66 -4.77 21.30
C VAL A 97 2.40 -3.84 22.48
N TRP A 98 1.81 -2.66 22.26
CA TRP A 98 1.40 -1.74 23.33
C TRP A 98 0.34 -2.36 24.26
N HIS A 99 -0.68 -3.03 23.72
CA HIS A 99 -1.64 -3.78 24.56
C HIS A 99 -0.98 -4.92 25.33
N GLY A 100 0.06 -5.56 24.76
CA GLY A 100 0.89 -6.53 25.48
C GLY A 100 1.63 -5.94 26.68
N VAL A 101 2.18 -4.72 26.54
CA VAL A 101 2.80 -3.96 27.64
C VAL A 101 1.78 -3.63 28.73
N ASP A 102 0.61 -3.15 28.34
CA ASP A 102 -0.48 -2.78 29.24
C ASP A 102 -1.02 -4.00 30.02
N TYR A 103 -1.21 -5.14 29.35
CA TYR A 103 -1.56 -6.41 29.97
C TYR A 103 -0.50 -6.89 30.99
N LEU A 104 0.78 -6.89 30.61
CA LEU A 104 1.86 -7.25 31.53
C LEU A 104 1.89 -6.35 32.77
N GLN A 105 1.61 -5.07 32.62
CA GLN A 105 1.58 -4.10 33.71
C GLN A 105 0.35 -4.23 34.62
N LYS A 106 -0.79 -4.68 34.09
CA LYS A 106 -2.04 -4.84 34.87
C LYS A 106 -2.15 -6.21 35.55
N GLU A 107 -1.72 -7.28 34.88
CA GLU A 107 -2.02 -8.65 35.32
C GLU A 107 -0.79 -9.44 35.77
N VAL A 108 0.41 -9.13 35.28
CA VAL A 108 1.60 -9.99 35.46
C VAL A 108 2.65 -9.40 36.40
N ILE A 109 2.83 -8.07 36.41
CA ILE A 109 3.67 -7.39 37.39
C ILE A 109 2.85 -7.20 38.67
N GLY A 110 2.86 -8.22 39.51
CA GLY A 110 2.25 -8.17 40.84
C GLY A 110 2.81 -7.02 41.68
N ILE A 111 1.91 -6.30 42.34
CA ILE A 111 2.23 -5.31 43.37
C ILE A 111 2.36 -6.05 44.71
N ASP A 112 3.17 -5.56 45.65
CA ASP A 112 3.26 -6.15 46.99
C ASP A 112 1.85 -6.34 47.62
N ALA A 113 1.63 -7.48 48.27
CA ALA A 113 0.32 -7.92 48.77
C ALA A 113 -0.35 -6.91 49.74
N SER A 114 0.42 -6.01 50.35
CA SER A 114 -0.07 -4.89 51.16
C SER A 114 -0.89 -3.84 50.38
N PHE A 115 -0.73 -3.74 49.07
CA PHE A 115 -1.41 -2.76 48.21
C PHE A 115 -2.55 -3.34 47.37
N GLU A 116 -2.77 -4.65 47.38
CA GLU A 116 -3.78 -5.32 46.55
C GLU A 116 -5.22 -4.90 46.91
N SER A 117 -5.51 -4.76 48.21
CA SER A 117 -6.79 -4.26 48.71
C SER A 117 -7.05 -2.80 48.32
N ILE A 118 -6.00 -1.96 48.38
CA ILE A 118 -6.04 -0.54 47.98
C ILE A 118 -6.22 -0.42 46.46
N ARG A 119 -5.53 -1.26 45.66
CA ARG A 119 -5.69 -1.31 44.20
C ARG A 119 -7.13 -1.61 43.82
N LYS A 120 -7.77 -2.58 44.46
CA LYS A 120 -9.17 -2.91 44.20
C LYS A 120 -10.09 -1.73 44.49
N LEU A 121 -9.94 -1.10 45.66
CA LEU A 121 -10.70 0.10 46.04
C LEU A 121 -10.50 1.27 45.06
N ILE A 122 -9.30 1.45 44.50
CA ILE A 122 -9.02 2.49 43.48
C ILE A 122 -9.67 2.11 42.14
N ASN A 123 -9.51 0.89 41.65
CA ASN A 123 -10.12 0.44 40.40
C ASN A 123 -11.66 0.55 40.43
N ASP A 124 -12.28 0.19 41.55
CA ASP A 124 -13.74 0.26 41.72
C ASP A 124 -14.26 1.72 41.73
N ASN A 125 -13.40 2.71 42.01
CA ASN A 125 -13.75 4.14 42.11
C ASN A 125 -13.12 5.03 41.03
N THR A 126 -12.37 4.49 40.06
CA THR A 126 -11.69 5.28 39.02
C THR A 126 -12.01 4.82 37.61
N MET A 127 -12.36 5.76 36.74
CA MET A 127 -12.57 5.48 35.32
C MET A 127 -11.24 5.49 34.57
N ILE A 128 -10.78 4.32 34.14
CA ILE A 128 -9.62 4.18 33.26
C ILE A 128 -10.05 4.50 31.82
N GLY A 129 -9.82 5.74 31.39
CA GLY A 129 -10.09 6.21 30.03
C GLY A 129 -8.85 6.17 29.13
N TYR A 130 -9.04 5.87 27.85
CA TYR A 130 -8.01 6.04 26.81
C TYR A 130 -7.99 7.50 26.31
N GLY A 131 -6.80 8.03 26.01
CA GLY A 131 -6.65 9.38 25.46
C GLY A 131 -7.14 9.51 24.01
N TRP A 132 -7.49 10.72 23.57
CA TRP A 132 -7.96 11.01 22.21
C TRP A 132 -7.02 10.52 21.09
N SER A 133 -5.70 10.57 21.33
CA SER A 133 -4.69 10.06 20.40
C SER A 133 -4.87 8.58 20.06
N TYR A 134 -5.29 7.74 21.03
CA TYR A 134 -5.57 6.32 20.80
C TYR A 134 -6.73 6.12 19.82
N MET A 135 -7.81 6.89 19.98
CA MET A 135 -8.97 6.82 19.07
C MET A 135 -8.59 7.27 17.64
N ILE A 136 -7.82 8.36 17.53
CA ILE A 136 -7.31 8.86 16.25
C ILE A 136 -6.37 7.83 15.59
N SER A 137 -5.54 7.11 16.35
CA SER A 137 -4.66 6.06 15.80
C SER A 137 -5.45 4.91 15.16
N TRP A 138 -6.51 4.42 15.82
CA TRP A 138 -7.37 3.37 15.26
C TRP A 138 -8.10 3.83 13.99
N ILE A 139 -8.65 5.05 14.00
CA ILE A 139 -9.29 5.66 12.82
C ILE A 139 -8.28 5.80 11.67
N GLY A 140 -7.05 6.25 11.97
CA GLY A 140 -5.96 6.38 10.99
C GLY A 140 -5.59 5.04 10.34
N ILE A 141 -5.40 3.98 11.13
CA ILE A 141 -5.12 2.62 10.61
C ILE A 141 -6.26 2.14 9.71
N GLY A 142 -7.52 2.38 10.11
CA GLY A 142 -8.70 2.08 9.29
C GLY A 142 -8.68 2.79 7.93
N PHE A 143 -8.39 4.10 7.90
CA PHE A 143 -8.28 4.85 6.65
C PHE A 143 -7.14 4.38 5.75
N ILE A 144 -5.97 4.03 6.31
CA ILE A 144 -4.83 3.52 5.53
C ILE A 144 -5.18 2.14 4.93
N LEU A 145 -5.89 1.28 5.67
CA LEU A 145 -6.35 -0.03 5.20
C LEU A 145 -7.37 0.11 4.07
N ILE A 146 -8.37 1.00 4.22
CA ILE A 146 -9.34 1.32 3.16
C ILE A 146 -8.62 1.87 1.91
N SER A 147 -7.66 2.78 2.10
CA SER A 147 -6.84 3.34 1.00
C SER A 147 -6.07 2.24 0.25
N SER A 148 -5.49 1.27 0.97
CA SER A 148 -4.82 0.11 0.36
C SER A 148 -5.76 -0.71 -0.52
N ILE A 149 -6.96 -1.04 -0.02
CA ILE A 149 -7.98 -1.78 -0.78
C ILE A 149 -8.37 -1.02 -2.05
N LEU A 150 -8.59 0.29 -1.95
CA LEU A 150 -8.93 1.14 -3.10
C LEU A 150 -7.80 1.20 -4.13
N MET A 151 -6.53 1.28 -3.72
CA MET A 151 -5.38 1.22 -4.63
C MET A 151 -5.26 -0.13 -5.34
N LEU A 152 -5.52 -1.25 -4.64
CA LEU A 152 -5.54 -2.58 -5.24
C LEU A 152 -6.72 -2.77 -6.21
N ALA A 153 -7.87 -2.14 -5.94
CA ALA A 153 -9.00 -2.11 -6.87
C ALA A 153 -8.69 -1.26 -8.12
N ALA A 154 -8.10 -0.07 -7.95
CA ALA A 154 -7.67 0.78 -9.06
C ALA A 154 -6.64 0.09 -9.97
N TYR A 155 -5.69 -0.65 -9.39
CA TYR A 155 -4.74 -1.49 -10.13
C TYR A 155 -5.44 -2.57 -10.97
N ARG A 156 -6.50 -3.22 -10.46
CA ARG A 156 -7.28 -4.20 -11.24
C ARG A 156 -7.95 -3.54 -12.44
N ALA A 157 -8.62 -2.41 -12.24
CA ALA A 157 -9.29 -1.67 -13.31
C ALA A 157 -8.33 -1.22 -14.42
N ILE A 158 -7.15 -0.67 -14.07
CA ILE A 158 -6.15 -0.27 -15.06
C ILE A 158 -5.58 -1.50 -15.81
N ARG A 159 -5.39 -2.64 -15.14
CA ARG A 159 -4.93 -3.87 -15.81
C ARG A 159 -5.99 -4.54 -16.68
N GLU A 160 -7.26 -4.28 -16.43
CA GLU A 160 -8.36 -4.71 -17.28
C GLU A 160 -8.40 -3.85 -18.55
N GLU A 161 -8.31 -2.52 -18.41
CA GLU A 161 -8.17 -1.56 -19.52
C GLU A 161 -6.93 -1.84 -20.39
N GLU A 162 -5.77 -2.11 -19.78
CA GLU A 162 -4.55 -2.50 -20.50
C GLU A 162 -4.75 -3.80 -21.31
N ARG A 163 -5.40 -4.83 -20.73
CA ARG A 163 -5.69 -6.09 -21.45
C ARG A 163 -6.62 -5.85 -22.62
N ASP A 164 -7.68 -5.10 -22.40
CA ASP A 164 -8.63 -4.68 -23.43
C ASP A 164 -7.93 -3.96 -24.59
N GLU A 165 -6.99 -3.08 -24.30
CA GLU A 165 -6.15 -2.44 -25.31
C GLU A 165 -5.22 -3.44 -26.02
N TYR A 166 -4.56 -4.35 -25.30
CA TYR A 166 -3.71 -5.37 -25.89
C TYR A 166 -4.48 -6.31 -26.82
N ASP A 167 -5.70 -6.70 -26.45
CA ASP A 167 -6.55 -7.57 -27.25
C ASP A 167 -7.11 -6.81 -28.46
N LYS A 168 -7.61 -5.57 -28.30
CA LYS A 168 -8.01 -4.70 -29.42
C LYS A 168 -6.86 -4.42 -30.39
N LYS A 169 -5.63 -4.27 -29.90
CA LYS A 169 -4.42 -4.14 -30.73
C LYS A 169 -4.01 -5.45 -31.40
N ARG A 170 -4.38 -6.63 -30.85
CA ARG A 170 -4.12 -7.94 -31.46
C ARG A 170 -5.18 -8.37 -32.48
N MET A 171 -6.46 -8.03 -32.31
CA MET A 171 -7.53 -8.45 -33.22
C MET A 171 -7.25 -8.19 -34.72
N PRO A 172 -6.65 -7.04 -35.14
CA PRO A 172 -6.29 -6.82 -36.55
C PRO A 172 -5.26 -7.81 -37.11
N TYR A 173 -4.49 -8.49 -36.26
CA TYR A 173 -3.42 -9.42 -36.64
C TYR A 173 -3.80 -10.90 -36.40
N ILE A 174 -4.96 -11.18 -35.80
CA ILE A 174 -5.51 -12.53 -35.61
C ILE A 174 -6.82 -12.68 -36.43
N MET A 175 -6.91 -11.97 -37.56
CA MET A 175 -7.86 -12.36 -38.60
C MET A 175 -7.55 -13.82 -39.00
N PRO A 176 -8.50 -14.76 -38.89
CA PRO A 176 -8.24 -16.11 -39.34
C PRO A 176 -8.11 -16.08 -40.87
N ASN A 177 -6.86 -16.18 -41.34
CA ASN A 177 -6.53 -16.46 -42.74
C ASN A 177 -6.92 -17.91 -43.09
N TYR A 178 -8.20 -18.24 -42.91
CA TYR A 178 -8.90 -19.24 -43.70
C TYR A 178 -9.23 -18.65 -45.07
N TYR A 179 -8.18 -18.20 -45.77
CA TYR A 179 -8.20 -18.21 -47.22
C TYR A 179 -8.13 -19.68 -47.63
N ASP A 180 -9.30 -20.29 -47.77
CA ASP A 180 -9.44 -21.45 -48.64
C ASP A 180 -8.82 -21.06 -49.99
N LYS A 181 -7.94 -21.92 -50.49
CA LYS A 181 -6.96 -21.60 -51.54
C LYS A 181 -7.59 -21.56 -52.95
N THR A 182 -8.91 -21.41 -52.97
CA THR A 182 -9.84 -21.45 -54.11
C THR A 182 -10.41 -20.07 -54.44
N ALA A 183 -10.42 -19.13 -53.47
CA ALA A 183 -11.12 -17.85 -53.59
C ALA A 183 -10.24 -16.65 -54.01
N MET A 184 -8.92 -16.83 -54.17
CA MET A 184 -7.97 -15.76 -54.51
C MET A 184 -7.04 -16.14 -55.66
N MET A 185 -7.53 -16.06 -56.91
CA MET A 185 -6.69 -16.20 -58.11
C MET A 185 -7.07 -15.20 -59.22
N PRO A 186 -6.59 -13.95 -59.17
CA PRO A 186 -6.48 -13.09 -60.35
C PRO A 186 -5.10 -13.25 -61.02
N TYR A 187 -5.08 -13.45 -62.34
CA TYR A 187 -3.89 -13.50 -63.22
C TYR A 187 -2.95 -14.72 -63.04
N THR A 188 -2.98 -15.73 -63.92
CA THR A 188 -2.47 -15.79 -65.32
C THR A 188 -0.93 -15.83 -65.42
N TYR A 189 -0.37 -17.05 -65.55
CA TYR A 189 0.71 -17.35 -66.51
C TYR A 189 0.86 -18.86 -66.78
N ALA A 190 0.21 -19.37 -67.83
CA ALA A 190 0.54 -20.67 -68.43
C ALA A 190 0.15 -20.64 -69.93
N ASN A 191 1.15 -20.89 -70.78
CA ASN A 191 1.10 -20.70 -72.24
C ASN A 191 0.37 -21.85 -72.97
N TYR A 192 -0.07 -21.57 -74.21
CA TYR A 192 -0.65 -22.43 -75.27
C TYR A 192 -2.15 -22.30 -75.56
N GLY A 193 -2.49 -21.46 -76.54
CA GLY A 193 -3.80 -21.40 -77.20
C GLY A 193 -3.93 -20.18 -78.14
N TYR A 194 -4.06 -20.41 -79.45
CA TYR A 194 -4.22 -19.35 -80.47
C TYR A 194 -5.68 -18.79 -80.49
N PRO A 195 -5.95 -17.64 -81.14
CA PRO A 195 -6.77 -16.58 -80.54
C PRO A 195 -8.13 -16.33 -81.21
N TYR A 196 -9.05 -15.67 -80.49
CA TYR A 196 -10.03 -14.72 -81.05
C TYR A 196 -10.55 -13.76 -79.93
N PRO A 197 -10.36 -12.43 -80.03
CA PRO A 197 -10.94 -11.49 -79.10
C PRO A 197 -12.36 -11.08 -79.53
N THR A 198 -13.34 -11.21 -78.63
CA THR A 198 -14.69 -10.69 -78.83
C THR A 198 -14.73 -9.21 -78.45
N TYR A 199 -15.52 -8.40 -79.18
CA TYR A 199 -15.72 -6.98 -78.88
C TYR A 199 -16.70 -6.81 -77.71
N GLY A 200 -16.32 -6.02 -76.70
CA GLY A 200 -17.17 -5.60 -75.59
C GLY A 200 -16.84 -4.16 -75.16
N TYR A 201 -17.86 -3.33 -75.01
CA TYR A 201 -17.76 -1.85 -74.97
C TYR A 201 -18.29 -1.25 -73.65
N SER A 202 -17.89 -0.01 -73.33
CA SER A 202 -18.16 0.77 -72.09
C SER A 202 -17.46 0.23 -70.83
N GLY A 203 -17.03 1.01 -69.83
CA GLY A 203 -17.15 2.45 -69.50
C GLY A 203 -17.20 2.56 -67.95
N ALA A 204 -16.92 3.67 -67.24
CA ALA A 204 -16.31 4.97 -67.50
C ALA A 204 -15.93 5.62 -66.13
N TYR A 205 -15.22 6.76 -66.13
CA TYR A 205 -14.97 7.68 -64.99
C TYR A 205 -14.01 7.28 -63.83
N GLY A 206 -12.94 8.09 -63.70
CA GLY A 206 -12.44 8.67 -62.44
C GLY A 206 -12.28 10.20 -62.64
N PRO A 207 -11.44 10.95 -61.91
CA PRO A 207 -10.74 10.68 -60.63
C PRO A 207 -11.55 11.38 -59.49
N PRO A 208 -11.10 12.33 -58.60
CA PRO A 208 -9.78 12.87 -58.16
C PRO A 208 -9.27 12.17 -56.87
N GLY A 209 -8.18 12.56 -56.16
CA GLY A 209 -7.07 13.48 -56.45
C GLY A 209 -6.51 14.15 -55.16
N ASN A 210 -5.18 14.02 -54.91
CA ASN A 210 -4.37 14.61 -53.81
C ASN A 210 -4.72 14.18 -52.35
N SER A 211 -3.82 14.23 -51.35
CA SER A 211 -2.35 14.11 -51.23
C SER A 211 -1.98 14.24 -49.72
N TYR A 212 -0.70 14.02 -49.35
CA TYR A 212 -0.06 14.28 -48.03
C TYR A 212 -0.18 13.26 -46.88
N TYR A 213 0.83 13.33 -46.00
CA TYR A 213 1.18 12.49 -44.84
C TYR A 213 1.74 11.10 -45.18
N GLY A 214 3.04 10.82 -45.06
CA GLY A 214 4.13 11.58 -44.42
C GLY A 214 4.42 11.05 -43.01
N TYR A 215 5.68 10.65 -42.80
CA TYR A 215 6.18 9.92 -41.64
C TYR A 215 5.78 10.51 -40.27
N LEU A 216 5.26 9.67 -39.39
CA LEU A 216 5.32 9.87 -37.93
C LEU A 216 5.88 8.61 -37.26
N THR A 217 7.11 8.75 -36.78
CA THR A 217 7.88 7.72 -36.08
C THR A 217 7.54 7.69 -34.59
N TYR A 218 7.18 6.53 -34.04
CA TYR A 218 7.07 6.33 -32.59
C TYR A 218 8.32 5.59 -32.08
N ALA A 219 9.29 6.32 -31.52
CA ALA A 219 10.48 5.73 -30.89
C ALA A 219 11.21 6.69 -29.92
N ARG A 220 10.56 7.15 -28.85
CA ARG A 220 11.20 7.36 -27.53
C ARG A 220 10.18 7.57 -26.41
#